data_AF-Q7M475-F1
#
_entry.id   AF-Q7M475-F1
#
_cell.length_a   1.000
_cell.length_b   1.000
_cell.length_c   1.000
_cell.angle_alpha   90.00
_cell.angle_beta   90.00
_cell.angle_gamma   90.00
#
_symmetry.space_group_name_H-M   'P 1'
#
loop_
_entity.id
_entity.type
_entity.pdbx_description
1 polymer ?
#
loop_
_entity_poly.entity_id
_entity_poly.type
_entity_poly.pdbx_seq_one_letter_code
_entity_poly.pdbx_strand_id
1 'polypeptide(L)'
;MIQASPPRFRSLWHHKKIDKKAWIFSILLKEWKITPNVLSKTQLIIFPHKPRADFLKPKSHHIIKMNEVNLKWEDQVKYLGLGFDKNLTYKDHIESIQVKCNKYIKCFVSTINSEF
;
A
#
# COMPACT_ATOMS: atom_id res chain seq x y z
N MET A 1 5.81 21.83 -22.93
CA MET A 1 4.99 21.15 -21.90
C MET A 1 5.71 21.21 -20.57
N ILE A 2 5.28 22.06 -19.64
CA ILE A 2 5.90 22.22 -18.31
C ILE A 2 5.27 21.17 -17.38
N GLN A 3 6.00 20.11 -17.04
CA GLN A 3 5.57 19.17 -16.00
C GLN A 3 5.63 19.90 -14.64
N ALA A 4 4.46 20.28 -14.13
CA ALA A 4 4.33 20.82 -12.78
C ALA A 4 4.76 19.76 -11.76
N SER A 5 5.92 19.95 -11.14
CA SER A 5 6.37 19.13 -10.02
C SER A 5 5.43 19.33 -8.83
N PRO A 6 4.94 18.26 -8.17
CA PRO A 6 4.03 18.40 -7.04
C PRO A 6 4.70 19.14 -5.87
N PRO A 7 3.93 19.89 -5.05
CA PRO A 7 4.47 20.70 -3.96
C PRO A 7 5.19 19.82 -2.93
N ARG A 8 6.44 20.20 -2.58
CA ARG A 8 7.36 19.48 -1.66
C ARG A 8 6.73 19.06 -0.33
N PHE A 9 5.72 19.78 0.16
CA PHE A 9 5.02 19.47 1.41
C PHE A 9 4.23 18.16 1.37
N ARG A 10 3.64 17.81 0.22
CA ARG A 10 2.80 16.61 0.10
C ARG A 10 3.66 15.34 0.16
N SER A 11 4.78 15.31 -0.55
CA SER A 11 5.71 14.16 -0.53
C SER A 11 6.26 13.90 0.87
N LEU A 12 6.66 14.96 1.59
CA LEU A 12 7.22 14.83 2.94
C LEU A 12 6.22 14.24 3.94
N TRP A 13 4.94 14.58 3.81
CA TRP A 13 3.85 14.04 4.61
C TRP A 13 3.61 12.54 4.35
N HIS A 14 3.72 12.11 3.09
CA HIS A 14 3.59 10.69 2.74
C HIS A 14 4.74 9.86 3.31
N HIS A 15 5.97 10.37 3.22
CA HIS A 15 7.16 9.72 3.77
C HIS A 15 7.07 9.46 5.28
N LYS A 16 6.74 10.49 6.07
CA LYS A 16 6.52 10.35 7.52
C LYS A 16 5.43 9.31 7.87
N LYS A 17 4.39 9.19 7.04
CA LYS A 17 3.35 8.16 7.23
C LYS A 17 3.88 6.76 6.99
N ILE A 18 4.74 6.56 6.00
CA ILE A 18 5.30 5.24 5.70
C ILE A 18 6.27 4.82 6.82
N ASP A 19 7.13 5.73 7.27
CA ASP A 19 8.03 5.47 8.42
C ASP A 19 7.25 5.07 9.67
N LYS A 20 6.17 5.81 9.99
CA LYS A 20 5.30 5.47 11.11
C LYS A 20 4.67 4.07 10.97
N LYS A 21 4.24 3.70 9.76
CA LYS A 21 3.69 2.37 9.50
C LYS A 21 4.73 1.27 9.63
N ALA A 22 5.94 1.47 9.10
CA ALA A 22 7.05 0.52 9.24
C ALA A 22 7.43 0.33 10.71
N TRP A 23 7.42 1.40 11.49
CA TRP A 23 7.65 1.34 12.94
C TRP A 23 6.57 0.55 13.68
N ILE A 24 5.28 0.84 13.44
CA ILE A 24 4.16 0.08 14.04
C ILE A 24 4.27 -1.40 13.68
N PHE A 25 4.57 -1.72 12.42
CA PHE A 25 4.72 -3.09 11.97
C PHE A 25 5.88 -3.80 12.69
N SER A 26 6.98 -3.11 12.94
CA SER A 26 8.12 -3.65 13.70
C SER A 26 7.76 -3.97 15.15
N ILE A 27 6.90 -3.16 15.78
CA ILE A 27 6.36 -3.44 17.13
C ILE A 27 5.52 -4.71 17.12
N LEU A 28 4.58 -4.82 16.17
CA LEU A 28 3.70 -5.99 16.07
C LEU A 28 4.50 -7.29 15.85
N LEU A 29 5.51 -7.25 14.98
CA LEU A 29 6.39 -8.40 14.76
C LEU A 29 7.12 -8.81 16.05
N LYS A 30 7.57 -7.84 16.85
CA LYS A 30 8.20 -8.09 18.14
C LYS A 30 7.23 -8.73 19.13
N GLU A 31 6.01 -8.21 19.24
CA GLU A 31 4.95 -8.79 20.09
C GLU A 31 4.61 -10.22 19.68
N TRP A 32 4.58 -10.48 18.37
CA TRP A 32 4.29 -11.81 17.81
C TRP A 32 5.51 -12.74 17.79
N LYS A 33 6.66 -12.31 18.32
CA LYS A 33 7.93 -13.07 18.34
C LYS A 33 8.39 -13.51 16.94
N ILE A 34 8.08 -12.72 15.91
CA ILE A 34 8.49 -12.98 14.52
C ILE A 34 9.76 -12.18 14.24
N THR A 35 10.82 -12.86 13.79
CA THR A 35 12.09 -12.22 13.41
C THR A 35 12.18 -12.09 11.87
N PRO A 36 11.95 -10.89 11.31
CA PRO A 36 12.09 -10.68 9.87
C PRO A 36 13.56 -10.76 9.45
N ASN A 37 13.83 -11.36 8.29
CA ASN A 37 15.16 -11.37 7.69
C ASN A 37 15.38 -10.08 6.87
N VAL A 38 15.65 -9.00 7.60
CA VAL A 38 15.71 -7.63 7.06
C VAL A 38 16.85 -7.40 6.08
N LEU A 39 17.96 -8.14 6.23
CA LEU A 39 19.17 -7.95 5.43
C LEU A 39 19.08 -8.55 4.02
N SER A 40 18.36 -9.67 3.85
CA SER A 40 18.43 -10.45 2.60
C SER A 40 17.08 -10.76 1.96
N LYS A 41 15.98 -10.77 2.71
CA LYS A 41 14.66 -11.19 2.20
C LYS A 41 13.58 -10.13 2.31
N THR A 42 13.79 -9.08 3.10
CA THR A 42 12.81 -8.00 3.24
C THR A 42 13.04 -6.97 2.15
N GLN A 43 12.03 -6.81 1.30
CA GLN A 43 11.98 -5.83 0.21
C GLN A 43 10.80 -4.89 0.44
N LEU A 44 10.92 -3.68 -0.09
CA LEU A 44 9.89 -2.65 0.07
C LEU A 44 9.33 -2.25 -1.29
N ILE A 45 8.01 -2.40 -1.45
CA ILE A 45 7.27 -2.07 -2.67
C ILE A 45 6.08 -1.16 -2.32
N ILE A 46 5.78 -0.19 -3.17
CA ILE A 46 4.56 0.62 -3.12
C ILE A 46 3.69 0.24 -4.30
N PHE A 47 2.41 -0.03 -4.03
CA PHE A 47 1.37 -0.13 -5.04
C PHE A 47 0.62 1.20 -5.11
N PRO A 48 0.95 2.07 -6.08
CA PRO A 48 0.27 3.34 -6.20
C PRO A 48 -1.15 3.14 -6.74
N HIS A 49 -2.14 3.77 -6.10
CA HIS A 49 -3.52 3.76 -6.60
C HIS A 49 -3.67 4.42 -7.99
N LYS A 50 -2.72 5.25 -8.40
CA LYS A 50 -2.69 5.87 -9.73
C LYS A 50 -1.37 5.52 -10.43
N PRO A 51 -1.39 5.12 -11.71
CA PRO A 51 -0.20 4.66 -12.46
C PRO A 51 0.88 5.73 -12.68
N ARG A 52 0.68 6.97 -12.23
CA ARG A 52 1.62 8.10 -12.34
C ARG A 52 1.93 8.74 -10.99
N ALA A 53 1.95 7.94 -9.93
CA ALA A 53 2.28 8.41 -8.60
C ALA A 53 3.76 8.19 -8.25
N ASP A 54 4.67 8.33 -9.23
CA ASP A 54 6.11 8.21 -9.01
C ASP A 54 6.65 9.22 -7.99
N PHE A 55 5.94 10.33 -7.77
CA PHE A 55 6.26 11.28 -6.70
C PHE A 55 6.02 10.72 -5.28
N LEU A 56 5.27 9.62 -5.14
CA LEU A 56 5.11 8.89 -3.89
C LEU A 56 6.32 7.98 -3.62
N LYS A 57 7.05 7.59 -4.67
CA LYS A 57 8.34 6.94 -4.49
C LYS A 57 9.24 7.95 -3.78
N PRO A 58 9.82 7.59 -2.64
CA PRO A 58 10.79 8.45 -2.04
C PRO A 58 11.92 8.70 -3.02
N LYS A 59 12.29 9.97 -3.16
CA LYS A 59 13.49 10.34 -3.88
C LYS A 59 14.67 9.59 -3.24
N SER A 60 15.71 9.36 -4.02
CA SER A 60 16.97 8.65 -3.65
C SER A 60 17.55 8.97 -2.26
N HIS A 61 17.16 10.08 -1.63
CA HIS A 61 17.60 10.52 -0.31
C HIS A 61 16.69 10.11 0.87
N HIS A 62 15.51 9.51 0.64
CA HIS A 62 14.62 9.10 1.73
C HIS A 62 14.71 7.59 1.95
N ILE A 63 15.36 7.25 3.06
CA ILE A 63 15.72 5.89 3.44
C ILE A 63 14.74 5.42 4.52
N ILE A 64 13.95 4.39 4.20
CA ILE A 64 13.07 3.75 5.17
C ILE A 64 13.88 2.68 5.91
N LYS A 65 13.80 2.73 7.24
CA LYS A 65 14.52 1.80 8.11
C LYS A 65 13.55 0.84 8.79
N MET A 66 13.98 -0.41 8.90
CA MET A 66 13.34 -1.42 9.72
C MET A 66 14.42 -2.10 10.55
N ASN A 67 14.26 -2.12 11.88
CA ASN A 67 15.28 -2.62 12.80
C ASN A 67 16.70 -2.09 12.49
N GLU A 68 16.82 -0.78 12.27
CA GLU A 68 18.08 -0.07 11.92
C GLU A 68 18.69 -0.41 10.55
N VAL A 69 18.10 -1.35 9.81
CA VAL A 69 18.52 -1.72 8.46
C VAL A 69 17.76 -0.90 7.42
N ASN A 70 18.49 -0.40 6.42
CA ASN A 70 17.91 0.33 5.30
C ASN A 70 17.21 -0.63 4.35
N LEU A 71 15.91 -0.45 4.15
CA LEU A 71 15.14 -1.24 3.19
C LEU A 71 15.38 -0.74 1.77
N LYS A 72 15.66 -1.68 0.86
CA LYS A 72 15.77 -1.39 -0.57
C LYS A 72 14.37 -1.31 -1.20
N TRP A 73 14.20 -0.30 -2.03
CA TRP A 73 13.00 -0.12 -2.85
C TRP A 73 13.10 -0.96 -4.11
N GLU A 74 12.04 -1.72 -4.39
CA GLU A 74 11.93 -2.50 -5.61
C GLU A 74 10.60 -2.23 -6.31
N ASP A 75 10.64 -2.13 -7.64
CA ASP A 75 9.44 -1.96 -8.48
C ASP A 75 8.68 -3.27 -8.66
N GLN A 76 9.37 -4.40 -8.48
CA GLN A 76 8.81 -5.74 -8.55
C GLN A 76 9.38 -6.59 -7.42
N VAL A 77 8.52 -7.30 -6.70
CA VAL A 77 8.91 -8.21 -5.60
C VAL A 77 8.45 -9.62 -5.93
N LYS A 78 9.31 -10.61 -5.71
CA LYS A 78 8.96 -12.03 -5.83
C LYS A 78 8.77 -12.63 -4.46
N TYR A 79 7.59 -13.20 -4.21
CA TYR A 79 7.30 -13.88 -2.96
C TYR A 79 6.57 -15.20 -3.23
N LEU A 80 7.15 -16.31 -2.77
CA LEU A 80 6.60 -17.67 -2.92
C LEU A 80 6.22 -18.04 -4.37
N GLY A 81 7.04 -17.64 -5.34
CA GLY A 81 6.78 -17.89 -6.77
C GLY A 81 5.81 -16.90 -7.43
N LEU A 82 5.19 -16.00 -6.67
CA LEU A 82 4.33 -14.94 -7.18
C LEU A 82 5.16 -13.67 -7.40
N GLY A 83 4.99 -13.04 -8.57
CA GLY A 83 5.57 -11.74 -8.88
C GLY A 83 4.55 -10.64 -8.65
N PHE A 84 4.88 -9.70 -7.76
CA PHE A 84 4.09 -8.51 -7.50
C PHE A 84 4.79 -7.31 -8.16
N ASP A 85 4.11 -6.66 -9.10
CA ASP A 85 4.61 -5.49 -9.80
C ASP A 85 3.83 -4.24 -9.36
N LYS A 86 4.44 -3.05 -9.49
CA LYS A 86 3.82 -1.74 -9.22
C LYS A 86 2.51 -1.51 -9.99
N ASN A 87 2.31 -2.24 -11.09
CA ASN A 87 1.10 -2.21 -11.91
C ASN A 87 -0.06 -3.04 -11.33
N LEU A 88 0.13 -3.72 -10.20
CA LEU A 88 -0.93 -4.49 -9.56
C LEU A 88 -2.04 -3.56 -9.07
N THR A 89 -3.10 -3.46 -9.85
CA THR A 89 -4.32 -2.72 -9.48
C THR A 89 -5.39 -3.72 -9.03
N TYR A 90 -5.86 -3.61 -7.79
CA TYR A 90 -7.01 -4.39 -7.29
C TYR A 90 -8.36 -3.93 -7.86
N LYS A 91 -8.36 -3.24 -9.00
CA LYS A 91 -9.54 -2.55 -9.56
C LYS A 91 -10.69 -3.53 -9.76
N ASP A 92 -10.44 -4.63 -10.48
CA ASP A 92 -11.47 -5.63 -10.79
C ASP A 92 -12.00 -6.29 -9.51
N HIS A 93 -11.14 -6.54 -8.53
CA HIS A 93 -11.54 -7.09 -7.24
C HIS A 93 -12.44 -6.12 -6.46
N ILE A 94 -12.06 -4.83 -6.40
CA ILE A 94 -12.85 -3.78 -5.76
C ILE A 94 -14.21 -3.62 -6.45
N GLU A 95 -14.24 -3.58 -7.78
CA GLU A 95 -15.46 -3.50 -8.57
C GLU A 95 -16.37 -4.70 -8.31
N SER A 96 -15.81 -5.91 -8.25
CA SER A 96 -16.57 -7.13 -7.94
C SER A 96 -17.21 -7.08 -6.54
N ILE A 97 -16.50 -6.53 -5.54
CA ILE A 97 -17.02 -6.35 -4.18
C ILE A 97 -18.11 -5.29 -4.18
N GLN A 98 -17.91 -4.17 -4.87
CA GLN A 98 -18.91 -3.11 -4.98
C GLN A 98 -20.22 -3.62 -5.59
N VAL A 99 -20.13 -4.44 -6.65
CA VAL A 99 -21.31 -5.08 -7.26
C VAL A 99 -22.03 -5.98 -6.25
N LYS A 100 -21.30 -6.80 -5.48
CA LYS A 100 -21.88 -7.63 -4.42
C LYS A 100 -22.56 -6.77 -3.35
N CYS A 101 -21.87 -5.75 -2.82
CA CYS A 101 -22.43 -4.83 -1.82
C CYS A 101 -23.70 -4.14 -2.31
N ASN A 102 -23.72 -3.64 -3.56
CA ASN A 102 -24.90 -3.02 -4.15
C ASN A 102 -26.08 -3.98 -4.28
N LYS A 103 -25.82 -5.26 -4.59
CA LYS A 103 -26.86 -6.30 -4.60
C LYS A 103 -27.46 -6.48 -3.20
N TYR A 104 -26.63 -6.60 -2.16
CA TYR A 104 -27.10 -6.74 -0.79
C TYR A 104 -27.88 -5.51 -0.30
N ILE A 105 -27.40 -4.30 -0.59
CA ILE A 105 -28.09 -3.04 -0.24
C ILE A 105 -29.46 -2.98 -0.91
N LYS A 106 -29.56 -3.32 -2.20
CA LYS A 106 -30.86 -3.34 -2.91
C LYS A 106 -31.84 -4.32 -2.28
N CYS A 107 -31.39 -5.53 -1.95
CA CYS A 107 -32.22 -6.51 -1.25
C CYS A 107 -32.69 -5.99 0.11
N PHE A 108 -31.80 -5.36 0.88
CA PHE A 108 -32.12 -4.85 2.21
C PHE A 108 -33.15 -3.70 2.15
N VAL A 109 -32.97 -2.76 1.21
CA VAL A 109 -33.92 -1.65 0.99
C VAL A 109 -35.28 -2.17 0.51
N SER A 110 -35.31 -3.20 -0.36
CA SER A 110 -36.59 -3.80 -0.78
C SER A 110 -37.32 -4.49 0.36
N THR A 111 -36.60 -5.12 1.30
CA THR A 111 -37.22 -5.77 2.47
C THR A 111 -37.83 -4.72 3.42
N ILE A 112 -37.10 -3.65 3.72
CA ILE A 112 -37.60 -2.56 4.58
C ILE A 112 -38.83 -1.90 3.97
N ASN A 113 -38.82 -1.63 2.66
CA ASN A 113 -39.95 -1.02 1.97
C ASN A 113 -41.15 -1.97 1.76
N SER A 114 -40.99 -3.27 2.04
CA SER A 114 -42.09 -4.26 2.00
C SER A 114 -42.71 -4.53 3.37
N GLU A 115 -42.08 -4.05 4.45
CA GLU A 115 -42.57 -4.16 5.83
C GLU A 115 -43.32 -2.90 6.31
N PHE A 116 -43.35 -1.83 5.49
CA PHE A 116 -44.14 -0.61 5.67
C PHE A 116 -45.15 -0.46 4.54
#